data_AF-A0A2S6QPV2-F1
#
_entry.id   AF-A0A2S6QPV2-F1
#
_cell.length_a   1.000
_cell.length_b   1.000
_cell.length_c   1.000
_cell.angle_alpha   90.00
_cell.angle_beta   90.00
_cell.angle_gamma   90.00
#
_symmetry.space_group_name_H-M   'P 1'
#
loop_
_entity.id
_entity.type
_entity.pdbx_description
1 polymer ?
#
loop_
_entity_poly.entity_id
_entity_poly.type
_entity_poly.pdbx_seq_one_letter_code
_entity_poly.pdbx_strand_id
1 'polypeptide(L)'
;IVLGTVEPQAFDIMRSFEILFMVVIGGLGSVSGAFLGAGFMILLPILLNNLGSIITGSAISTETIAHIEFMIFGAFIIFFLIVEPNGLARLWQIAKEKLRLWPFPY
;
A
#
# COMPACT_ATOMS: atom_id res chain seq x y z
N ILE A 1 10.97 -25.32 -14.17
CA ILE A 1 12.21 -24.91 -14.87
C ILE A 1 12.02 -23.45 -15.22
N VAL A 2 12.69 -22.54 -14.52
CA VAL A 2 12.73 -21.13 -14.90
C VAL A 2 13.59 -21.09 -16.16
N LEU A 3 12.95 -20.93 -17.32
CA LEU A 3 13.68 -20.66 -18.56
C LEU A 3 14.42 -19.34 -18.33
N GLY A 4 15.74 -19.35 -18.54
CA GLY A 4 16.62 -18.19 -18.40
C GLY A 4 16.40 -17.11 -19.46
N THR A 5 15.15 -16.90 -19.87
CA THR A 5 14.70 -15.81 -20.71
C THR A 5 14.24 -14.71 -19.77
N VAL A 6 15.10 -13.71 -19.57
CA VAL A 6 14.67 -12.44 -18.98
C VAL A 6 13.70 -11.83 -19.97
N GLU A 7 12.41 -11.82 -19.65
CA GLU A 7 11.38 -11.24 -20.50
C GLU A 7 11.39 -9.71 -20.32
N PRO A 8 11.93 -8.94 -21.28
CA PRO A 8 12.15 -7.50 -21.08
C PRO A 8 10.84 -6.75 -20.91
N GLN A 9 9.72 -7.30 -21.40
CA GLN A 9 8.39 -6.72 -21.21
C GLN A 9 7.96 -6.68 -19.73
N ALA A 10 8.54 -7.50 -18.85
CA ALA A 10 8.20 -7.49 -17.42
C ALA A 10 8.76 -6.28 -16.66
N PHE A 11 9.66 -5.50 -17.26
CA PHE A 11 10.31 -4.33 -16.66
C PHE A 11 9.92 -3.04 -17.37
N ASP A 12 8.62 -2.84 -17.53
CA ASP A 12 8.11 -1.60 -18.11
C ASP A 12 8.13 -0.42 -17.11
N ILE A 13 7.76 0.76 -17.59
CA ILE A 13 7.73 1.96 -16.76
C ILE A 13 6.60 1.92 -15.72
N MET A 14 5.52 1.20 -15.99
CA MET A 14 4.42 1.02 -15.05
C MET A 14 4.88 0.25 -13.82
N ARG A 15 5.65 -0.83 -14.03
CA ARG A 15 6.30 -1.57 -12.96
C ARG A 15 7.23 -0.69 -12.12
N SER A 16 7.93 0.23 -12.76
CA SER A 16 8.78 1.20 -12.07
C SER A 16 7.97 2.15 -11.18
N PHE A 17 6.80 2.62 -11.64
CA PHE A 17 5.89 3.43 -10.82
C PHE A 17 5.29 2.65 -9.66
N GLU A 18 4.87 1.39 -9.87
CA GLU A 18 4.38 0.53 -8.78
C GLU A 18 5.41 0.45 -7.64
N ILE A 19 6.66 0.18 -7.99
CA ILE A 19 7.76 0.08 -7.01
C ILE A 19 8.01 1.45 -6.36
N LEU A 20 8.00 2.54 -7.12
CA LEU A 20 8.13 3.89 -6.58
C LEU A 20 7.03 4.18 -5.53
N PHE A 21 5.78 3.83 -5.82
CA PHE A 21 4.68 4.02 -4.88
C PHE A 21 4.85 3.17 -3.62
N MET A 22 5.30 1.93 -3.72
CA MET A 22 5.64 1.09 -2.55
C MET A 22 6.64 1.80 -1.63
N VAL A 23 7.69 2.40 -2.19
CA VAL A 23 8.76 3.06 -1.42
C VAL A 23 8.30 4.41 -0.87
N VAL A 24 7.56 5.21 -1.64
CA VAL A 24 7.03 6.51 -1.20
C VAL A 24 6.00 6.32 -0.07
N ILE A 25 5.05 5.40 -0.24
CA ILE A 25 4.02 5.10 0.77
C ILE A 25 4.67 4.44 2.01
N GLY A 26 5.62 3.53 1.79
CA GLY A 26 6.35 2.85 2.85
C GLY A 26 7.28 3.74 3.68
N GLY A 27 7.85 4.76 3.05
CA GLY A 27 8.85 5.65 3.63
C GLY A 27 10.20 5.53 2.93
N LEU A 28 10.67 6.63 2.34
CA LEU A 28 11.97 6.69 1.67
C LEU A 28 13.11 6.41 2.66
N GLY A 29 14.02 5.51 2.31
CA GLY A 29 15.19 5.17 3.15
C GLY A 29 14.92 4.14 4.25
N SER A 30 13.74 3.52 4.31
CA SER A 30 13.44 2.44 5.26
C SER A 30 13.14 1.11 4.57
N VAL A 31 13.95 0.08 4.86
CA VAL A 31 13.70 -1.29 4.38
C VAL A 31 12.39 -1.82 4.95
N SER A 32 12.14 -1.65 6.26
CA SER A 32 10.87 -2.05 6.87
C SER A 32 9.68 -1.27 6.33
N GLY A 33 9.90 0.01 5.98
CA GLY A 33 8.92 0.84 5.29
C GLY A 33 8.52 0.26 3.95
N ALA A 34 9.50 -0.11 3.12
CA ALA A 34 9.24 -0.73 1.82
C ALA A 34 8.42 -2.02 1.91
N PHE A 35 8.65 -2.86 2.93
CA PHE A 35 7.81 -4.05 3.18
C PHE A 35 6.36 -3.67 3.52
N LEU A 36 6.15 -2.68 4.38
CA LEU A 36 4.81 -2.19 4.72
C LEU A 36 4.12 -1.55 3.52
N GLY A 37 4.85 -0.77 2.71
CA GLY A 37 4.34 -0.16 1.48
C GLY A 37 3.96 -1.21 0.43
N ALA A 38 4.78 -2.25 0.25
CA ALA A 38 4.45 -3.38 -0.62
C ALA A 38 3.20 -4.15 -0.13
N GLY A 39 3.12 -4.41 1.17
CA GLY A 39 1.93 -4.99 1.79
C GLY A 39 0.68 -4.13 1.57
N PHE A 40 0.79 -2.82 1.74
CA PHE A 40 -0.29 -1.86 1.52
C PHE A 40 -0.77 -1.85 0.06
N MET A 41 0.15 -1.77 -0.90
CA MET A 41 -0.16 -1.79 -2.34
C MET A 41 -0.93 -3.05 -2.76
N ILE A 42 -0.67 -4.19 -2.12
CA ILE A 42 -1.33 -5.47 -2.43
C ILE A 42 -2.64 -5.62 -1.65
N LEU A 43 -2.64 -5.32 -0.36
CA LEU A 43 -3.78 -5.59 0.52
C LEU A 43 -4.92 -4.59 0.34
N LEU A 44 -4.61 -3.32 0.09
CA LEU A 44 -5.63 -2.29 -0.09
C LEU A 44 -6.62 -2.62 -1.24
N PRO A 45 -6.17 -2.93 -2.48
CA PRO A 45 -7.10 -3.21 -3.57
C PRO A 45 -7.94 -4.47 -3.28
N ILE A 46 -7.34 -5.51 -2.72
CA ILE A 46 -8.04 -6.73 -2.29
C ILE A 46 -9.12 -6.38 -1.27
N LEU A 47 -8.79 -5.57 -0.26
CA LEU A 47 -9.72 -5.14 0.77
C LEU A 47 -10.88 -4.34 0.19
N LEU A 48 -10.59 -3.36 -0.67
CA LEU A 48 -11.61 -2.52 -1.30
C LEU A 48 -12.53 -3.31 -2.23
N ASN A 49 -12.00 -4.26 -2.98
CA ASN A 49 -12.80 -5.12 -3.84
C ASN A 49 -13.74 -6.03 -3.04
N ASN A 50 -13.21 -6.69 -1.99
CA ASN A 50 -14.00 -7.56 -1.13
C ASN A 50 -15.07 -6.78 -0.35
N LEU A 51 -14.68 -5.68 0.29
CA LEU A 51 -15.63 -4.84 1.03
C LEU A 51 -16.67 -4.22 0.10
N GLY A 52 -16.24 -3.71 -1.06
CA GLY A 52 -17.14 -3.18 -2.07
C GLY A 52 -18.19 -4.21 -2.48
N SER A 53 -17.77 -5.45 -2.77
CA SER A 53 -18.67 -6.55 -3.10
C SER A 53 -19.64 -6.89 -1.97
N ILE A 54 -19.16 -6.99 -0.72
CA ILE A 54 -19.99 -7.32 0.45
C ILE A 54 -21.03 -6.22 0.73
N ILE A 55 -20.61 -4.95 0.70
CA ILE A 55 -21.45 -3.81 1.07
C ILE A 55 -22.51 -3.54 -0.01
N THR A 56 -22.15 -3.72 -1.28
CA THR A 56 -23.04 -3.38 -2.40
C THR A 56 -23.89 -4.56 -2.88
N GLY A 57 -23.65 -5.78 -2.38
CA GLY A 57 -24.47 -6.94 -2.70
C GLY A 57 -24.64 -7.18 -4.20
N SER A 58 -23.57 -6.96 -4.97
CA SER A 58 -23.54 -7.08 -6.45
C SER A 58 -24.34 -6.00 -7.22
N ALA A 59 -24.84 -4.96 -6.55
CA ALA A 59 -25.61 -3.89 -7.21
C ALA A 59 -24.73 -2.89 -7.99
N ILE A 60 -23.44 -2.79 -7.66
CA ILE A 60 -22.48 -1.91 -8.33
C ILE A 60 -21.61 -2.72 -9.29
N SER A 61 -21.38 -2.18 -10.49
CA SER A 61 -20.52 -2.81 -11.49
C SER A 61 -19.06 -2.87 -11.03
N THR A 62 -18.35 -3.92 -11.44
CA THR A 62 -16.92 -4.10 -11.14
C THR A 62 -16.07 -2.92 -11.63
N GLU A 63 -16.47 -2.29 -12.72
CA GLU A 63 -15.82 -1.10 -13.28
C GLU A 63 -15.87 0.09 -12.33
N THR A 64 -17.03 0.35 -11.71
CA THR A 64 -17.17 1.44 -10.74
C THR A 64 -16.33 1.18 -9.48
N ILE A 65 -16.26 -0.07 -9.03
CA ILE A 65 -15.40 -0.45 -7.88
C ILE A 65 -13.92 -0.18 -8.21
N ALA A 66 -13.47 -0.51 -9.42
CA ALA A 66 -12.10 -0.24 -9.85
C ALA A 66 -11.78 1.27 -9.89
N HIS A 67 -12.70 2.11 -10.36
CA HIS A 67 -12.50 3.56 -10.33
C HIS A 67 -12.46 4.13 -8.90
N ILE A 68 -13.31 3.62 -8.00
CA ILE A 68 -13.27 3.98 -6.59
C ILE A 68 -11.94 3.58 -5.95
N GLU A 69 -11.45 2.38 -6.27
CA GLU A 69 -10.15 1.88 -5.81
C GLU A 69 -9.02 2.83 -6.23
N PHE A 70 -8.96 3.22 -7.52
CA PHE A 70 -7.98 4.20 -8.02
C PHE A 70 -8.06 5.55 -7.29
N MET A 71 -9.27 6.07 -7.04
CA MET A 71 -9.47 7.34 -6.35
C MET A 71 -9.03 7.29 -4.89
N ILE A 72 -9.39 6.20 -4.19
CA ILE A 72 -8.94 5.94 -2.80
C ILE A 72 -7.42 5.78 -2.78
N PHE A 73 -6.84 5.12 -3.77
CA PHE A 73 -5.39 4.96 -3.91
C PHE A 73 -4.69 6.32 -3.98
N GLY A 74 -5.13 7.19 -4.90
CA GLY A 74 -4.59 8.54 -5.04
C GLY A 74 -4.76 9.38 -3.77
N ALA A 75 -5.91 9.27 -3.11
CA ALA A 75 -6.16 9.96 -1.84
C ALA A 75 -5.20 9.49 -0.73
N PHE A 76 -4.94 8.18 -0.63
CA PHE A 76 -3.98 7.65 0.34
C PHE A 76 -2.56 8.13 0.07
N ILE A 77 -2.12 8.17 -1.19
CA ILE A 77 -0.79 8.73 -1.54
C ILE A 77 -0.68 10.16 -1.02
N ILE A 78 -1.65 11.02 -1.34
CA ILE A 78 -1.65 12.42 -0.91
C ILE A 78 -1.68 12.51 0.62
N PHE A 79 -2.53 11.70 1.27
CA PHE A 79 -2.63 11.65 2.73
C PHE A 79 -1.29 11.30 3.38
N PHE A 80 -0.61 10.24 2.93
CA PHE A 80 0.69 9.85 3.47
C PHE A 80 1.76 10.92 3.24
N LEU A 81 1.77 11.55 2.06
CA LEU A 81 2.69 12.66 1.78
C LEU A 81 2.48 13.87 2.71
N ILE A 82 1.24 14.14 3.13
CA ILE A 82 0.92 15.27 4.01
C ILE A 82 1.19 14.93 5.48
N VAL A 83 0.69 13.78 5.95
CA VAL A 83 0.68 13.46 7.39
C VAL A 83 2.07 13.10 7.89
N GLU A 84 2.81 12.28 7.13
CA GLU A 84 4.14 11.85 7.54
C GLU A 84 5.02 11.63 6.30
N PRO A 85 5.93 12.58 5.96
CA PRO A 85 6.80 12.43 4.79
C PRO A 85 7.76 11.23 4.90
N ASN A 86 7.89 10.65 6.09
CA ASN A 86 8.64 9.42 6.35
C ASN A 86 7.82 8.13 6.12
N GLY A 87 6.56 8.24 5.68
CA GLY A 87 5.68 7.12 5.32
C GLY A 87 5.28 6.20 6.48
N LEU A 88 4.73 5.04 6.14
CA LEU A 88 4.27 4.00 7.08
C LEU A 88 5.34 3.52 8.07
N ALA A 89 6.62 3.64 7.71
CA ALA A 89 7.73 3.29 8.59
C ALA A 89 7.69 4.05 9.92
N ARG A 90 7.35 5.33 9.90
CA ARG A 90 7.34 6.18 11.10
C ARG A 90 6.13 5.86 11.99
N LEU A 91 4.93 5.74 11.41
CA LEU A 91 3.74 5.23 12.11
C LEU A 91 4.01 3.90 12.82
N TRP A 92 4.71 2.97 12.16
CA TRP A 92 5.04 1.67 12.73
C TRP A 92 6.02 1.76 13.91
N GLN A 93 7.00 2.67 13.86
CA GLN A 93 7.89 2.90 15.00
C GLN A 93 7.14 3.48 16.19
N ILE A 94 6.30 4.50 15.98
CA ILE A 94 5.48 5.12 17.03
C ILE A 94 4.53 4.08 17.65
N ALA A 95 3.88 3.27 16.82
CA ALA A 95 3.02 2.19 17.29
C ALA A 95 3.78 1.17 18.14
N LYS A 96 5.00 0.78 17.72
CA LYS A 96 5.87 -0.12 18.50
C LYS A 96 6.31 0.49 19.82
N GLU A 97 6.72 1.76 19.83
CA GLU A 97 7.12 2.48 21.05
C GLU A 97 5.96 2.55 22.03
N LYS A 98 4.76 2.89 21.55
CA LYS A 98 3.55 2.94 22.37
C LYS A 98 3.13 1.57 22.88
N LEU A 99 3.28 0.52 22.08
CA LEU A 99 2.96 -0.85 22.47
C LEU A 99 3.97 -1.41 23.49
N ARG A 100 5.25 -1.01 23.44
CA ARG A 100 6.27 -1.43 24.43
C ARG A 100 6.06 -0.81 25.80
N LEU A 101 5.52 0.41 25.86
CA LEU A 101 5.17 1.10 27.11
C LEU A 101 3.83 0.61 27.70
N TRP A 102 3.11 -0.24 26.96
CA TRP A 102 1.89 -0.92 27.40
C TRP A 102 2.27 -2.34 27.86
N PRO A 103 1.98 -2.78 29.12
CA PRO A 103 0.91 -2.34 30.01
C PRO A 103 1.34 -1.58 31.28
N PHE A 104 2.62 -1.28 31.50
CA PHE A 104 3.08 -0.53 32.68
C PHE A 104 3.98 0.64 32.27
N PRO A 105 3.51 1.90 32.41
CA PRO A 105 4.27 3.09 32.04
C PRO A 105 5.23 3.47 33.18
N TYR A 106 6.44 2.90 33.18
CA TYR A 106 7.58 3.43 33.94
C TYR A 106 8.81 3.47 33.04
#